data_AF-A0A929K4L8-F1
#
_entry.id   AF-A0A929K4L8-F1
#
_cell.length_a   1.000
_cell.length_b   1.000
_cell.length_c   1.000
_cell.angle_alpha   90.00
_cell.angle_beta   90.00
_cell.angle_gamma   90.00
#
_symmetry.space_group_name_H-M   'P 1'
#
loop_
_entity.id
_entity.type
_entity.pdbx_description
1 polymer ?
#
loop_
_entity_poly.entity_id
_entity_poly.type
_entity_poly.pdbx_seq_one_letter_code
_entity_poly.pdbx_strand_id
1 'polypeptide(L)'
;MSRKKIKIIYTGGTITGVKKLNSKNIDNRLEPKVLKSEPEVFMDHLIKNKDLHKDFPHLEEEIDLSYSVPVNKFSEELTPNDRIRISKDVFKAINEGNDGIIVIHGTDTLTYTSSAISFIVRGIDIPVVLTGSNHPLTFPETDAIRNFSDALFVATDEKTHDCFKGVFVVFSGQKDELSTIHLGTRVRKVRFSDNCFKSWNCSPIGVIRRNGDKKRYI
;
A
#
# COMPACT_ATOMS: atom_id res chain seq x y z
N MET A 1 16.13 15.58 -14.19
CA MET A 1 16.35 14.33 -13.43
C MET A 1 15.58 13.21 -14.11
N SER A 2 16.04 11.95 -14.02
CA SER A 2 15.27 10.80 -14.52
C SER A 2 14.04 10.60 -13.65
N ARG A 3 12.89 10.23 -14.25
CA ARG A 3 11.68 9.88 -13.48
C ARG A 3 11.95 8.64 -12.62
N LYS A 4 11.41 8.65 -11.40
CA LYS A 4 11.44 7.50 -10.48
C LYS A 4 10.49 6.42 -10.94
N LYS A 5 10.98 5.22 -11.18
CA LYS A 5 10.17 4.08 -11.62
C LYS A 5 9.58 3.38 -10.41
N ILE A 6 8.27 3.46 -10.22
CA ILE A 6 7.59 2.81 -9.11
C ILE A 6 6.64 1.75 -9.66
N LYS A 7 6.80 0.52 -9.17
CA LYS A 7 5.91 -0.60 -9.52
C LYS A 7 4.81 -0.74 -8.48
N ILE A 8 3.56 -0.77 -8.93
CA ILE A 8 2.40 -1.07 -8.10
C ILE A 8 1.94 -2.52 -8.38
N ILE A 9 1.94 -3.37 -7.37
CA ILE A 9 1.52 -4.78 -7.48
C ILE A 9 0.18 -4.94 -6.75
N TYR A 10 -0.88 -5.15 -7.51
CA TYR A 10 -2.21 -5.38 -6.97
C TYR A 10 -2.43 -6.85 -6.64
N THR A 11 -2.90 -7.12 -5.43
CA THR A 11 -3.28 -8.49 -5.02
C THR A 11 -4.78 -8.65 -4.79
N GLY A 12 -5.54 -7.55 -4.90
CA GLY A 12 -6.95 -7.42 -4.53
C GLY A 12 -7.14 -6.61 -3.24
N GLY A 13 -8.18 -6.95 -2.48
CA GLY A 13 -8.50 -6.29 -1.21
C GLY A 13 -9.43 -5.09 -1.33
N THR A 14 -9.85 -4.57 -0.17
CA THR A 14 -10.88 -3.54 -0.02
C THR A 14 -10.50 -2.21 -0.68
N ILE A 15 -9.21 -1.88 -0.71
CA ILE A 15 -8.66 -0.62 -1.25
C ILE A 15 -8.97 -0.41 -2.74
N THR A 16 -9.05 -1.48 -3.51
CA THR A 16 -9.43 -1.48 -4.93
C THR A 16 -10.93 -1.67 -5.17
N GLY A 17 -11.72 -1.82 -4.11
CA GLY A 17 -13.14 -2.09 -4.20
C GLY A 17 -13.92 -0.84 -4.62
N VAL A 18 -14.62 -0.93 -5.75
CA VAL A 18 -15.54 0.10 -6.24
C VAL A 18 -16.98 -0.34 -6.02
N LYS A 19 -17.80 0.47 -5.35
CA LYS A 19 -19.24 0.19 -5.22
C LYS A 19 -19.91 0.35 -6.59
N LYS A 20 -20.51 -0.70 -7.13
CA LYS A 20 -21.52 -0.54 -8.20
C LYS A 20 -22.75 0.15 -7.59
N LEU A 21 -23.03 1.37 -8.02
CA LEU A 21 -24.25 2.12 -7.70
C LEU A 21 -25.47 1.49 -8.39
N ASN A 22 -25.84 0.26 -8.05
CA ASN A 22 -27.05 -0.38 -8.57
C ASN A 22 -27.72 -1.27 -7.50
N SER A 23 -28.27 -0.65 -6.45
CA SER A 23 -29.45 -1.16 -5.75
C SER A 23 -29.97 -0.12 -4.77
N LYS A 24 -31.27 0.18 -4.86
CA LYS A 24 -32.04 1.13 -4.01
C LYS A 24 -32.12 0.77 -2.52
N ASN A 25 -31.27 -0.12 -2.00
CA ASN A 25 -31.29 -0.51 -0.60
C ASN A 25 -30.14 0.16 0.16
N ILE A 26 -30.52 1.04 1.09
CA ILE A 26 -29.67 1.72 2.06
C ILE A 26 -29.35 0.72 3.19
N ASP A 27 -28.63 -0.36 2.86
CA ASP A 27 -27.89 -1.10 3.88
C ASP A 27 -26.44 -0.64 3.82
N ASN A 28 -25.98 0.02 4.89
CA ASN A 28 -24.62 0.53 5.02
C ASN A 28 -23.60 -0.60 5.28
N ARG A 29 -24.06 -1.85 5.41
CA ARG A 29 -23.19 -3.02 5.47
C ARG A 29 -22.84 -3.45 4.04
N LEU A 30 -21.66 -3.04 3.59
CA LEU A 30 -21.05 -3.54 2.35
C LEU A 30 -20.87 -5.05 2.48
N GLU A 31 -21.60 -5.85 1.70
CA GLU A 31 -21.19 -7.23 1.50
C GLU A 31 -19.87 -7.23 0.71
N PRO A 32 -18.75 -7.74 1.27
CA PRO A 32 -17.45 -7.69 0.63
C PRO A 32 -17.46 -8.31 -0.78
N LYS A 33 -18.33 -9.31 -0.99
CA LYS A 33 -18.51 -10.06 -2.25
C LYS A 33 -18.90 -9.21 -3.46
N VAL A 34 -19.34 -7.96 -3.28
CA VAL A 34 -19.81 -7.09 -4.39
C VAL A 34 -18.69 -6.20 -4.94
N LEU A 35 -17.52 -6.13 -4.28
CA LEU A 35 -16.40 -5.30 -4.70
C LEU A 35 -15.51 -6.07 -5.68
N LYS A 36 -15.62 -5.78 -6.98
CA LYS A 36 -14.57 -6.17 -7.93
C LYS A 36 -13.41 -5.20 -7.77
N SER A 37 -12.22 -5.74 -7.53
CA SER A 37 -10.98 -4.96 -7.57
C SER A 37 -10.69 -4.58 -9.02
N GLU A 38 -10.79 -3.29 -9.30
CA GLU A 38 -10.52 -2.70 -10.61
C GLU A 38 -9.32 -1.74 -10.49
N PRO A 39 -8.08 -2.23 -10.71
CA PRO A 39 -6.87 -1.43 -10.55
C PRO A 39 -6.86 -0.15 -11.38
N GLU A 40 -7.43 -0.19 -12.59
CA GLU A 40 -7.56 0.98 -13.47
C GLU A 40 -8.42 2.08 -12.84
N VAL A 41 -9.54 1.72 -12.21
CA VAL A 41 -10.42 2.69 -11.55
C VAL A 41 -9.76 3.27 -10.30
N PHE A 42 -9.05 2.43 -9.54
CA PHE A 42 -8.29 2.90 -8.38
C PHE A 42 -7.18 3.88 -8.78
N MET A 43 -6.42 3.56 -9.84
CA MET A 43 -5.40 4.45 -10.40
C MET A 43 -5.98 5.76 -10.92
N ASP A 44 -7.08 5.71 -11.68
CA ASP A 44 -7.75 6.92 -12.19
C ASP A 44 -8.23 7.82 -11.04
N HIS A 45 -8.81 7.22 -10.00
CA HIS A 45 -9.28 7.97 -8.84
C HIS A 45 -8.12 8.55 -8.02
N LEU A 46 -7.02 7.79 -7.84
CA LEU A 46 -5.82 8.27 -7.17
C LEU A 46 -5.18 9.45 -7.92
N ILE A 47 -4.96 9.32 -9.22
CA ILE A 47 -4.35 10.36 -10.05
C ILE A 47 -5.24 11.60 -10.10
N LYS A 48 -6.55 11.49 -9.96
CA LYS A 48 -7.45 12.67 -9.87
C LYS A 48 -7.58 13.23 -8.44
N ASN A 49 -7.06 12.54 -7.43
CA ASN A 49 -7.27 12.91 -6.05
C ASN A 49 -6.39 14.10 -5.66
N LYS A 50 -7.04 15.18 -5.18
CA LYS A 50 -6.35 16.42 -4.78
C LYS A 50 -5.37 16.23 -3.63
N ASP A 51 -5.63 15.30 -2.71
CA ASP A 51 -4.74 15.09 -1.56
C ASP A 51 -3.44 14.38 -1.96
N LEU A 52 -3.49 13.51 -2.99
CA LEU A 52 -2.27 12.95 -3.57
C LEU A 52 -1.43 14.03 -4.25
N HIS A 53 -2.06 14.94 -5.01
CA HIS A 53 -1.37 16.06 -5.67
C HIS A 53 -0.81 17.10 -4.71
N LYS A 54 -1.38 17.25 -3.50
CA LYS A 54 -0.75 18.07 -2.45
C LYS A 54 0.57 17.46 -2.00
N ASP A 55 0.59 16.14 -1.80
CA ASP A 55 1.77 15.41 -1.37
C ASP A 55 2.81 15.26 -2.51
N PHE A 56 2.35 15.19 -3.77
CA PHE A 56 3.16 15.05 -4.99
C PHE A 56 2.69 16.00 -6.11
N PRO A 57 3.01 17.31 -6.05
CA PRO A 57 2.52 18.29 -7.03
C PRO A 57 2.98 18.04 -8.48
N HIS A 58 4.14 17.40 -8.64
CA HIS A 58 4.76 17.09 -9.92
C HIS A 58 4.78 15.56 -10.18
N LEU A 59 3.78 14.82 -9.65
CA LEU A 59 3.69 13.36 -9.71
C LEU A 59 4.02 12.79 -11.10
N GLU A 60 3.38 13.31 -12.15
CA GLU A 60 3.56 12.81 -13.52
C GLU A 60 4.93 13.17 -14.13
N GLU A 61 5.54 14.26 -13.68
CA GLU A 61 6.85 14.74 -14.16
C GLU A 61 8.01 14.04 -13.43
N GLU A 62 7.81 13.61 -12.18
CA GLU A 62 8.84 13.05 -11.30
C GLU A 62 8.76 11.52 -11.17
N ILE A 63 7.58 10.93 -11.30
CA ILE A 63 7.33 9.51 -10.99
C ILE A 63 6.69 8.82 -12.21
N ASP A 64 7.28 7.70 -12.62
CA ASP A 64 6.75 6.78 -13.61
C ASP A 64 6.08 5.60 -12.90
N LEU A 65 4.75 5.60 -12.89
CA LEU A 65 3.94 4.56 -12.26
C LEU A 65 3.59 3.47 -13.28
N SER A 66 3.97 2.23 -12.98
CA SER A 66 3.49 1.05 -13.70
C SER A 66 2.81 0.08 -12.74
N TYR A 67 1.97 -0.82 -13.24
CA TYR A 67 1.32 -1.81 -12.38
C TYR A 67 1.32 -3.24 -12.92
N SER A 68 1.03 -4.21 -12.05
CA SER A 68 0.70 -5.59 -12.40
C SER A 68 -0.32 -6.16 -11.42
N VAL A 69 -0.97 -7.26 -11.82
CA VAL A 69 -2.03 -7.92 -11.04
C VAL A 69 -1.75 -9.43 -10.98
N PRO A 70 -0.73 -9.88 -10.22
CA PRO A 70 -0.39 -11.30 -10.14
C PRO A 70 -1.50 -12.15 -9.52
N VAL A 71 -2.35 -11.52 -8.67
CA VAL A 71 -3.48 -12.14 -7.98
C VAL A 71 -4.59 -11.10 -7.82
N ASN A 72 -5.84 -11.53 -7.80
CA ASN A 72 -6.98 -10.67 -7.48
C ASN A 72 -7.98 -11.43 -6.59
N LYS A 73 -7.72 -11.44 -5.28
CA LYS A 73 -8.49 -12.19 -4.28
C LYS A 73 -8.67 -11.39 -3.00
N PHE A 74 -9.63 -11.78 -2.16
CA PHE A 74 -9.63 -11.33 -0.77
C PHE A 74 -8.40 -11.86 -0.04
N SER A 75 -7.88 -11.10 0.91
CA SER A 75 -6.64 -11.47 1.61
C SER A 75 -6.76 -12.77 2.38
N GLU A 76 -7.97 -13.09 2.84
CA GLU A 76 -8.40 -14.27 3.56
C GLU A 76 -8.35 -15.53 2.67
N GLU A 77 -8.42 -15.34 1.35
CA GLU A 77 -8.37 -16.42 0.33
C GLU A 77 -6.96 -16.62 -0.25
N LEU A 78 -5.97 -15.79 0.15
CA LEU A 78 -4.61 -15.89 -0.36
C LEU A 78 -3.90 -17.12 0.18
N THR A 79 -3.47 -17.97 -0.75
CA THR A 79 -2.71 -19.19 -0.48
C THR A 79 -1.20 -18.90 -0.44
N PRO A 80 -0.37 -19.84 0.07
CA PRO A 80 1.09 -19.74 -0.07
C PRO A 80 1.55 -19.60 -1.54
N ASN A 81 0.89 -20.28 -2.48
CA ASN A 81 1.24 -20.17 -3.90
C ASN A 81 0.92 -18.78 -4.48
N ASP A 82 -0.14 -18.14 -4.01
CA ASP A 82 -0.43 -16.74 -4.36
C ASP A 82 0.69 -15.81 -3.85
N ARG A 83 1.21 -16.02 -2.63
CA ARG A 83 2.35 -15.25 -2.10
C ARG A 83 3.63 -15.48 -2.90
N ILE A 84 3.84 -16.68 -3.44
CA ILE A 84 4.95 -16.95 -4.37
C ILE A 84 4.77 -16.13 -5.66
N ARG A 85 3.57 -16.06 -6.23
CA ARG A 85 3.30 -15.23 -7.43
C ARG A 85 3.56 -13.76 -7.16
N ILE A 86 3.09 -13.23 -6.04
CA ILE A 86 3.34 -11.84 -5.62
C ILE A 86 4.87 -11.60 -5.46
N SER A 87 5.58 -12.53 -4.81
CA SER A 87 7.03 -12.43 -4.62
C SER A 87 7.82 -12.49 -5.94
N LYS A 88 7.35 -13.27 -6.92
CA LYS A 88 7.92 -13.30 -8.28
C LYS A 88 7.75 -11.96 -8.99
N ASP A 89 6.60 -11.31 -8.86
CA ASP A 89 6.38 -9.98 -9.42
C ASP A 89 7.25 -8.91 -8.75
N VAL A 90 7.44 -8.99 -7.42
CA VAL A 90 8.39 -8.14 -6.69
C VAL A 90 9.81 -8.34 -7.23
N PHE A 91 10.27 -9.60 -7.32
CA PHE A 91 11.60 -9.93 -7.85
C PHE A 91 11.77 -9.47 -9.30
N LYS A 92 10.76 -9.64 -10.14
CA LYS A 92 10.78 -9.16 -11.53
C LYS A 92 10.93 -7.63 -11.57
N ALA A 93 10.16 -6.89 -10.78
CA ALA A 93 10.22 -5.44 -10.74
C ALA A 93 11.59 -4.91 -10.26
N ILE A 94 12.23 -5.57 -9.30
CA ILE A 94 13.61 -5.26 -8.90
C ILE A 94 14.56 -5.41 -10.09
N ASN A 95 14.50 -6.53 -10.81
CA ASN A 95 15.37 -6.78 -11.97
C ASN A 95 15.07 -5.87 -13.18
N GLU A 96 13.88 -5.31 -13.26
CA GLU A 96 13.51 -4.29 -14.27
C GLU A 96 14.05 -2.88 -13.92
N GLY A 97 14.71 -2.73 -12.77
CA GLY A 97 15.32 -1.48 -12.33
C GLY A 97 14.30 -0.46 -11.84
N ASN A 98 13.25 -0.92 -11.14
CA ASN A 98 12.35 -0.02 -10.42
C ASN A 98 13.06 0.54 -9.19
N ASP A 99 12.83 1.82 -8.89
CA ASP A 99 13.37 2.51 -7.71
C ASP A 99 12.59 2.15 -6.43
N GLY A 100 11.37 1.65 -6.55
CA GLY A 100 10.53 1.29 -5.42
C GLY A 100 9.31 0.47 -5.85
N ILE A 101 8.75 -0.28 -4.90
CA ILE A 101 7.61 -1.17 -5.15
C ILE A 101 6.55 -0.94 -4.08
N ILE A 102 5.29 -0.80 -4.51
CA ILE A 102 4.12 -0.74 -3.63
C ILE A 102 3.27 -1.98 -3.88
N VAL A 103 3.00 -2.77 -2.86
CA VAL A 103 2.09 -3.92 -2.95
C VAL A 103 0.77 -3.55 -2.28
N ILE A 104 -0.28 -3.50 -3.08
CA ILE A 104 -1.64 -3.19 -2.66
C ILE A 104 -2.33 -4.48 -2.26
N HIS A 105 -2.68 -4.58 -0.97
CA HIS A 105 -3.09 -5.83 -0.34
C HIS A 105 -4.27 -5.64 0.62
N GLY A 106 -5.11 -6.67 0.79
CA GLY A 106 -6.14 -6.68 1.84
C GLY A 106 -5.53 -6.80 3.23
N THR A 107 -6.12 -6.15 4.24
CA THR A 107 -5.44 -5.92 5.53
C THR A 107 -5.35 -7.17 6.41
N ASP A 108 -6.25 -8.15 6.27
CA ASP A 108 -6.34 -9.29 7.20
C ASP A 108 -5.11 -10.20 7.17
N THR A 109 -4.59 -10.49 5.97
CA THR A 109 -3.39 -11.34 5.82
C THR A 109 -2.15 -10.59 5.33
N LEU A 110 -2.20 -9.26 5.29
CA LEU A 110 -1.09 -8.40 4.84
C LEU A 110 0.23 -8.76 5.54
N THR A 111 0.20 -8.94 6.87
CA THR A 111 1.40 -9.26 7.67
C THR A 111 2.04 -10.62 7.33
N TYR A 112 1.24 -11.59 6.87
CA TYR A 112 1.76 -12.88 6.40
C TYR A 112 2.44 -12.72 5.04
N THR A 113 1.86 -11.93 4.14
CA THR A 113 2.43 -11.66 2.83
C THR A 113 3.70 -10.82 2.92
N SER A 114 3.75 -9.78 3.78
CA SER A 114 4.97 -9.00 4.01
C SER A 114 6.12 -9.88 4.51
N SER A 115 5.82 -10.76 5.47
CA SER A 115 6.81 -11.72 5.99
C SER A 115 7.27 -12.70 4.91
N ALA A 116 6.35 -13.24 4.11
CA ALA A 116 6.69 -14.18 3.04
C ALA A 116 7.63 -13.55 1.99
N ILE A 117 7.32 -12.34 1.51
CA ILE A 117 8.17 -11.63 0.54
C ILE A 117 9.56 -11.39 1.13
N SER A 118 9.64 -11.00 2.41
CA SER A 118 10.91 -10.72 3.10
C SER A 118 11.86 -11.92 3.13
N PHE A 119 11.33 -13.15 3.15
CA PHE A 119 12.13 -14.37 3.17
C PHE A 119 12.34 -15.00 1.78
N ILE A 120 11.39 -14.81 0.86
CA ILE A 120 11.47 -15.37 -0.49
C ILE A 120 12.41 -14.56 -1.37
N VAL A 121 12.28 -13.23 -1.35
CA VAL A 121 13.05 -12.33 -2.20
C VAL A 121 14.29 -11.87 -1.43
N ARG A 122 15.47 -12.34 -1.84
CA ARG A 122 16.74 -11.98 -1.22
C ARG A 122 17.38 -10.79 -1.92
N GLY A 123 18.22 -10.06 -1.20
CA GLY A 123 19.02 -8.97 -1.77
C GLY A 123 18.19 -7.76 -2.22
N ILE A 124 17.05 -7.52 -1.57
CA ILE A 124 16.23 -6.33 -1.83
C ILE A 124 17.02 -5.09 -1.39
N ASP A 125 17.38 -4.24 -2.34
CA ASP A 125 18.14 -3.00 -2.15
C ASP A 125 17.32 -1.73 -2.37
N ILE A 126 16.03 -1.89 -2.66
CA ILE A 126 15.02 -0.84 -2.83
C ILE A 126 13.87 -1.01 -1.81
N PRO A 127 13.06 0.02 -1.54
CA PRO A 127 11.88 -0.10 -0.70
C PRO A 127 10.77 -0.95 -1.37
N VAL A 128 10.32 -2.00 -0.69
CA VAL A 128 9.12 -2.77 -1.02
C VAL A 128 8.07 -2.54 0.06
N VAL A 129 7.09 -1.69 -0.22
CA VAL A 129 6.09 -1.22 0.75
C VAL A 129 4.76 -1.90 0.53
N LEU A 130 4.30 -2.68 1.50
CA LEU A 130 2.92 -3.18 1.51
C LEU A 130 2.00 -2.17 2.19
N THR A 131 0.84 -1.95 1.59
CA THR A 131 -0.23 -1.17 2.21
C THR A 131 -1.61 -1.69 1.79
N GLY A 132 -2.65 -1.16 2.40
CA GLY A 132 -4.05 -1.53 2.15
C GLY A 132 -4.99 -0.47 2.68
N SER A 133 -6.27 -0.79 2.82
CA SER A 133 -7.24 0.08 3.48
C SER A 133 -8.26 -0.74 4.24
N ASN A 134 -8.77 -0.18 5.33
CA ASN A 134 -9.91 -0.74 6.04
C ASN A 134 -11.23 -0.35 5.37
N HIS A 135 -11.26 0.81 4.70
CA HIS A 135 -12.44 1.31 4.00
C HIS A 135 -12.25 1.27 2.48
N PRO A 136 -13.31 1.01 1.69
CA PRO A 136 -13.24 1.09 0.24
C PRO A 136 -12.88 2.50 -0.24
N LEU A 137 -12.35 2.60 -1.46
CA LEU A 137 -11.98 3.88 -2.07
C LEU A 137 -13.15 4.87 -2.15
N THR A 138 -14.35 4.38 -2.41
CA THR A 138 -15.56 5.22 -2.56
C THR A 138 -16.15 5.67 -1.23
N PHE A 139 -15.58 5.26 -0.09
CA PHE A 139 -16.08 5.66 1.22
C PHE A 139 -15.63 7.09 1.56
N PRO A 140 -16.51 7.98 2.07
CA PRO A 140 -16.16 9.37 2.35
C PRO A 140 -14.95 9.54 3.28
N GLU A 141 -14.80 8.63 4.25
CA GLU A 141 -13.69 8.65 5.23
C GLU A 141 -12.65 7.57 4.91
N THR A 142 -12.41 7.31 3.62
CA THR A 142 -11.48 6.27 3.20
C THR A 142 -10.04 6.56 3.63
N ASP A 143 -9.36 5.54 4.16
CA ASP A 143 -7.93 5.56 4.46
C ASP A 143 -7.08 5.20 3.22
N ALA A 144 -7.70 4.76 2.13
CA ALA A 144 -7.03 4.29 0.91
C ALA A 144 -6.04 5.30 0.31
N ILE A 145 -6.50 6.55 0.10
CA ILE A 145 -5.68 7.60 -0.52
C ILE A 145 -4.48 7.93 0.35
N ARG A 146 -4.71 8.05 1.66
CA ARG A 146 -3.67 8.40 2.62
C ARG A 146 -2.62 7.29 2.72
N ASN A 147 -3.06 6.04 2.90
CA ASN A 147 -2.20 4.87 2.96
C ASN A 147 -1.35 4.73 1.69
N PHE A 148 -1.97 4.87 0.52
CA PHE A 148 -1.25 4.85 -0.75
C PHE A 148 -0.22 5.98 -0.85
N SER A 149 -0.62 7.21 -0.55
CA SER A 149 0.26 8.37 -0.62
C SER A 149 1.45 8.26 0.35
N ASP A 150 1.24 7.69 1.53
CA ASP A 150 2.32 7.44 2.50
C ASP A 150 3.22 6.27 2.07
N ALA A 151 2.66 5.23 1.46
CA ALA A 151 3.45 4.16 0.86
C ALA A 151 4.30 4.66 -0.32
N LEU A 152 3.74 5.52 -1.17
CA LEU A 152 4.45 6.16 -2.27
C LEU A 152 5.59 7.03 -1.75
N PHE A 153 5.35 7.81 -0.70
CA PHE A 153 6.38 8.66 -0.08
C PHE A 153 7.60 7.83 0.37
N VAL A 154 7.36 6.67 1.00
CA VAL A 154 8.43 5.75 1.40
C VAL A 154 9.08 5.08 0.18
N ALA A 155 8.30 4.70 -0.82
CA ALA A 155 8.80 4.05 -2.03
C ALA A 155 9.65 4.99 -2.92
N THR A 156 9.47 6.31 -2.81
CA THR A 156 10.17 7.31 -3.64
C THR A 156 11.29 8.04 -2.90
N ASP A 157 11.44 7.87 -1.59
CA ASP A 157 12.38 8.71 -0.83
C ASP A 157 13.85 8.29 -1.02
N GLU A 158 14.59 9.10 -1.77
CA GLU A 158 16.03 8.94 -1.97
C GLU A 158 16.83 9.22 -0.70
N LYS A 159 16.37 10.13 0.18
CA LYS A 159 17.15 10.57 1.34
C LYS A 159 17.32 9.47 2.38
N THR A 160 16.40 8.52 2.37
CA THR A 160 16.37 7.40 3.30
C THR A 160 16.50 6.06 2.59
N HIS A 161 16.86 6.05 1.30
CA HIS A 161 16.99 4.84 0.49
C HIS A 161 18.01 3.86 1.06
N ASP A 162 19.08 4.36 1.69
CA ASP A 162 20.05 3.52 2.41
C ASP A 162 19.49 2.90 3.70
N CYS A 163 18.45 3.52 4.28
CA CYS A 163 17.77 3.07 5.49
C CYS A 163 16.55 2.18 5.20
N PHE A 164 15.89 2.34 4.04
CA PHE A 164 14.69 1.59 3.65
C PHE A 164 14.96 0.57 2.54
N LYS A 165 15.96 -0.27 2.73
CA LYS A 165 16.18 -1.45 1.88
C LYS A 165 15.46 -2.64 2.47
N GLY A 166 14.51 -3.21 1.72
CA GLY A 166 13.76 -4.38 2.16
C GLY A 166 12.25 -4.17 2.16
N VAL A 167 11.55 -5.00 2.93
CA VAL A 167 10.08 -5.06 2.94
C VAL A 167 9.53 -4.33 4.15
N PHE A 168 8.58 -3.42 3.92
CA PHE A 168 7.95 -2.61 4.95
C PHE A 168 6.43 -2.69 4.84
N VAL A 169 5.75 -2.39 5.96
CA VAL A 169 4.31 -2.13 5.98
C VAL A 169 4.09 -0.69 6.40
N VAL A 170 3.39 0.07 5.58
CA VAL A 170 3.00 1.45 5.90
C VAL A 170 1.49 1.50 6.03
N PHE A 171 1.02 2.00 7.17
CA PHE A 171 -0.40 2.17 7.41
C PHE A 171 -0.63 3.41 8.26
N SER A 172 -1.66 4.19 7.91
CA SER A 172 -2.04 5.39 8.62
C SER A 172 -2.90 5.08 9.83
N GLY A 173 -2.70 5.84 10.90
CA GLY A 173 -3.70 5.95 11.96
C GLY A 173 -4.93 6.75 11.54
N GLN A 174 -5.74 7.12 12.53
CA GLN A 174 -6.87 8.02 12.38
C GLN A 174 -6.45 9.35 11.75
N LYS A 175 -7.46 10.12 11.34
CA LYS A 175 -7.30 11.53 10.96
C LYS A 175 -6.44 12.23 12.02
N ASP A 176 -5.40 12.92 11.58
CA ASP A 176 -4.40 13.64 12.40
C ASP A 176 -3.38 12.79 13.20
N GLU A 177 -3.49 11.46 13.19
CA GLU A 177 -2.46 10.59 13.77
C GLU A 177 -1.26 10.41 12.84
N LEU A 178 -0.16 9.85 13.34
CA LEU A 178 1.02 9.53 12.52
C LEU A 178 0.78 8.27 11.69
N SER A 179 1.35 8.22 10.49
CA SER A 179 1.43 6.96 9.74
C SER A 179 2.68 6.21 10.18
N THR A 180 2.55 4.91 10.42
CA THR A 180 3.66 4.13 11.00
C THR A 180 4.29 3.24 9.94
N ILE A 181 5.62 3.17 9.95
CA ILE A 181 6.42 2.31 9.07
C ILE A 181 6.93 1.13 9.89
N HIS A 182 6.50 -0.07 9.53
CA HIS A 182 6.88 -1.30 10.21
C HIS A 182 7.80 -2.15 9.34
N LEU A 183 8.74 -2.86 9.96
CA LEU A 183 9.49 -3.91 9.26
C LEU A 183 8.55 -5.06 8.88
N GLY A 184 8.63 -5.53 7.63
CA GLY A 184 7.70 -6.50 7.07
C GLY A 184 7.61 -7.83 7.83
N THR A 185 8.66 -8.21 8.56
CA THR A 185 8.73 -9.42 9.40
C THR A 185 8.39 -9.19 10.88
N ARG A 186 8.14 -7.95 11.29
CA ARG A 186 7.91 -7.56 12.69
C ARG A 186 6.62 -6.76 12.86
N VAL A 187 5.61 -7.03 12.05
CA VAL A 187 4.33 -6.33 12.08
C VAL A 187 3.19 -7.31 12.32
N ARG A 188 2.18 -6.89 13.09
CA ARG A 188 0.98 -7.67 13.36
C ARG A 188 -0.25 -6.79 13.24
N LYS A 189 -1.32 -7.33 12.64
CA LYS A 189 -2.66 -6.74 12.74
C LYS A 189 -3.23 -7.01 14.14
N VAL A 190 -3.44 -5.96 14.92
CA VAL A 190 -3.89 -5.99 16.32
C VAL A 190 -5.31 -5.48 16.51
N ARG A 191 -5.87 -4.78 15.52
CA ARG A 191 -7.25 -4.25 15.52
C ARG A 191 -7.86 -4.37 14.12
N PHE A 192 -9.17 -4.30 14.03
CA PHE A 192 -9.91 -4.29 12.76
C PHE A 192 -10.24 -2.88 12.25
N SER A 193 -10.06 -1.86 13.10
CA SER A 193 -10.30 -0.45 12.83
C SER A 193 -8.98 0.31 12.70
N ASP A 194 -8.98 1.61 12.96
CA ASP A 194 -7.80 2.47 12.84
C ASP A 194 -6.61 2.01 13.70
N ASN A 195 -5.39 2.37 13.28
CA ASN A 195 -4.15 1.87 13.87
C ASN A 195 -4.17 0.33 14.02
N CYS A 196 -4.56 -0.34 12.94
CA CYS A 196 -4.71 -1.79 12.94
C CYS A 196 -3.37 -2.53 13.02
N PHE A 197 -2.25 -1.92 12.64
CA PHE A 197 -0.93 -2.55 12.66
C PHE A 197 -0.05 -2.04 13.79
N LYS A 198 0.70 -2.96 14.41
CA LYS A 198 1.74 -2.64 15.39
C LYS A 198 3.02 -3.41 15.11
N SER A 199 4.15 -2.78 15.39
CA SER A 199 5.44 -3.47 15.46
C SER A 199 5.45 -4.42 16.65
N TRP A 200 5.90 -5.65 16.44
CA TRP A 200 5.93 -6.70 17.45
C TRP A 200 7.35 -7.01 17.89
N ASN A 201 7.61 -6.90 19.19
CA ASN A 201 8.93 -7.07 19.82
C ASN A 201 10.03 -6.14 19.27
N CYS A 202 9.66 -5.00 18.68
CA CYS A 202 10.57 -3.94 18.25
C CYS A 202 9.83 -2.61 18.12
N SER A 203 10.57 -1.51 18.02
CA SER A 203 10.02 -0.21 17.62
C SER A 203 9.63 -0.23 16.13
N PRO A 204 8.69 0.64 15.70
CA PRO A 204 8.55 1.01 14.30
C PRO A 204 9.88 1.48 13.70
N ILE A 205 10.06 1.27 12.40
CA ILE A 205 11.25 1.72 11.67
C ILE A 205 11.22 3.25 11.48
N GLY A 206 10.02 3.82 11.43
CA GLY A 206 9.83 5.26 11.42
C GLY A 206 8.37 5.62 11.48
N VAL A 207 8.10 6.92 11.57
CA VAL A 207 6.76 7.47 11.48
C VAL A 207 6.75 8.62 10.49
N ILE A 208 5.64 8.78 9.79
CA ILE A 208 5.39 9.87 8.86
C ILE A 208 4.41 10.82 9.54
N ARG A 209 4.87 12.04 9.79
CA ARG A 209 4.00 13.14 10.24
C ARG A 209 3.59 13.99 9.06
N ARG A 210 2.29 14.25 8.97
CA ARG A 210 1.73 15.28 8.10
C ARG A 210 1.57 16.57 8.92
N ASN A 211 2.14 17.67 8.44
CA ASN A 211 1.93 19.00 9.01
C ASN A 211 1.51 19.95 7.89
N GLY A 212 0.19 20.17 7.76
CA GLY A 212 -0.38 20.72 6.53
C GLY A 212 -0.04 19.81 5.35
N ASP A 213 0.50 20.39 4.27
CA ASP A 213 0.87 19.67 3.04
C ASP A 213 2.28 19.04 3.08
N LYS A 214 2.99 19.10 4.22
CA LYS A 214 4.37 18.60 4.31
C LYS A 214 4.43 17.27 5.07
N LYS A 215 5.00 16.25 4.43
CA LYS A 215 5.41 14.99 5.05
C LYS A 215 6.85 15.03 5.52
N ARG A 216 7.09 14.48 6.71
CA ARG A 216 8.45 14.28 7.24
C ARG A 216 8.52 13.00 8.06
N TYR A 217 9.66 12.33 7.98
CA TYR A 217 10.06 11.32 8.94
C TYR A 217 10.30 11.95 10.31
N ILE A 218 9.94 11.25 11.37
CA ILE A 218 10.30 11.55 12.77
C ILE A 218 10.90 10.30 13.39
#